data_AF-A0A0B8P959-F1
#
_entry.id   AF-A0A0B8P959-F1
#
_cell.length_a   1.000
_cell.length_b   1.000
_cell.length_c   1.000
_cell.angle_alpha   90.00
_cell.angle_beta   90.00
_cell.angle_gamma   90.00
#
_symmetry.space_group_name_H-M   'P 1'
#
loop_
_entity.id
_entity.type
_entity.pdbx_description
1 polymer ?
#
loop_
_entity_poly.entity_id
_entity_poly.type
_entity_poly.pdbx_seq_one_letter_code
_entity_poly.pdbx_strand_id
1 'polypeptide(L)'
;MAILFSVLLLNKIVKLLSIQGRNEYSKQEWFASLLPFSLVAVAGTLNNELATVFLGLLGSDESIGYFKVAMQGIIVLALGLQAVNTVSGPRIARMYRLGQFSETQKLLRKSARLSFISSVPLAVFLMIFGSDLIKILFGDAYLLAANLLAILCIGQIVNVSMGSVGLVLNMTGNEKRTLRAQVITIIVTVILLSILIPFFEATGAAISVSIGLAVWNFIMAYDVYRLTGLKTWIH
;
A
#
# COMPACT_ATOMS: atom_id res chain seq x y z
N MET A 1 9.44 -23.49 12.70
CA MET A 1 10.88 -23.24 12.94
C MET A 1 11.25 -21.76 12.92
N ALA A 2 10.92 -20.99 11.88
CA ALA A 2 11.25 -19.55 11.80
C ALA A 2 10.66 -18.68 12.94
N ILE A 3 9.44 -19.00 13.39
CA ILE A 3 8.76 -18.27 14.48
C ILE A 3 9.46 -18.48 15.82
N LEU A 4 9.86 -19.72 16.14
CA LEU A 4 10.59 -20.05 17.36
C LEU A 4 11.97 -19.40 17.38
N PHE A 5 12.65 -19.37 16.23
CA PHE A 5 13.95 -18.72 16.10
C PHE A 5 13.85 -17.19 16.24
N SER A 6 12.79 -16.59 15.68
CA SER A 6 12.49 -15.17 15.84
C SER A 6 12.22 -14.81 17.30
N VAL A 7 11.42 -15.62 18.02
CA VAL A 7 11.13 -15.42 19.46
C VAL A 7 12.39 -15.55 20.32
N LEU A 8 13.26 -16.52 20.03
CA LEU A 8 14.51 -16.72 20.76
C LEU A 8 15.50 -15.57 20.52
N LEU A 9 15.63 -15.09 19.28
CA LEU A 9 16.44 -13.92 18.95
C LEU A 9 15.90 -12.66 19.63
N LEU A 10 14.59 -12.46 19.63
CA LEU A 10 13.96 -11.30 20.25
C LEU A 10 14.18 -11.30 21.76
N ASN A 11 14.06 -12.45 22.43
CA ASN A 11 14.40 -12.57 23.85
C ASN A 11 15.88 -12.31 24.13
N LYS A 12 16.79 -12.76 23.25
CA LYS A 12 18.24 -12.57 23.44
C LYS A 12 18.64 -11.10 23.24
N ILE A 13 18.05 -10.43 22.24
CA ILE A 13 18.29 -9.01 21.93
C ILE A 13 17.68 -8.12 23.01
N VAL A 14 16.46 -8.40 23.48
CA VAL A 14 15.82 -7.66 24.59
C VAL A 14 16.65 -7.77 25.87
N LYS A 15 17.22 -8.95 26.15
CA LYS A 15 18.07 -9.18 27.32
C LYS A 15 19.46 -8.53 27.20
N LEU A 16 19.97 -8.34 25.98
CA LEU A 16 21.21 -7.61 25.69
C LEU A 16 21.02 -6.08 25.76
N LEU A 17 19.83 -5.59 25.42
CA LEU A 17 19.49 -4.15 25.45
C LEU A 17 18.92 -3.68 26.80
N SER A 18 18.64 -4.58 27.75
CA SER A 18 18.02 -4.24 29.04
C SER A 18 18.98 -3.64 30.09
N ILE A 19 20.18 -3.22 29.70
CA ILE A 19 21.09 -2.51 30.59
C ILE A 19 21.04 -1.01 30.26
N GLN A 20 20.49 -0.24 31.20
CA GLN A 20 20.42 1.22 31.30
C GLN A 20 19.25 1.94 30.61
N GLY A 21 18.17 2.06 31.37
CA GLY A 21 17.17 3.11 31.20
C GLY A 21 15.94 2.83 32.07
N ARG A 22 15.89 3.42 33.28
CA ARG A 22 14.63 3.53 34.04
C ARG A 22 13.67 4.39 33.22
N ASN A 23 12.87 3.77 32.37
CA ASN A 23 11.65 4.38 31.87
C ASN A 23 10.51 3.51 32.40
N GLU A 24 9.67 4.14 33.22
CA GLU A 24 8.33 3.67 33.53
C GLU A 24 7.53 3.66 32.22
N TYR A 25 7.78 2.68 31.36
CA TYR A 25 6.97 2.44 30.17
C TYR A 25 5.62 1.90 30.66
N SER A 26 4.61 2.75 30.66
CA SER A 26 3.22 2.38 30.95
C SER A 26 2.77 1.31 29.96
N LYS A 27 2.66 0.07 30.43
CA LYS A 27 2.19 -1.08 29.63
C LYS A 27 0.82 -0.81 28.97
N GLN A 28 0.01 0.07 29.57
CA GLN A 28 -1.30 0.49 29.05
C GLN A 28 -1.18 1.36 27.79
N GLU A 29 -0.22 2.29 27.71
CA GLU A 29 -0.03 3.13 26.51
C GLU A 29 0.49 2.32 25.31
N TRP A 30 1.37 1.35 25.57
CA TRP A 30 1.83 0.41 24.55
C TRP A 30 0.69 -0.46 24.01
N PHE A 31 -0.13 -1.04 24.90
CA PHE A 31 -1.27 -1.86 24.46
C PHE A 31 -2.33 -1.04 23.73
N ALA A 32 -2.61 0.18 24.19
CA ALA A 32 -3.55 1.11 23.55
C ALA A 32 -3.08 1.56 22.16
N SER A 33 -1.77 1.64 21.92
CA SER A 33 -1.19 1.99 20.62
C SER A 33 -1.03 0.79 19.68
N LEU A 34 -0.80 -0.42 20.22
CA LEU A 34 -0.68 -1.64 19.42
C LEU A 34 -1.99 -2.04 18.72
N LEU A 35 -3.14 -1.76 19.35
CA LEU A 35 -4.45 -2.16 18.84
C LEU A 35 -4.84 -1.43 17.53
N PRO A 36 -4.71 -0.10 17.42
CA PRO A 36 -4.93 0.59 16.14
C PRO A 36 -3.96 0.17 15.04
N PHE A 37 -2.68 -0.01 15.37
CA PHE A 37 -1.67 -0.42 14.38
C PHE A 37 -1.92 -1.84 13.85
N SER A 38 -2.28 -2.79 14.71
CA SER A 38 -2.62 -4.14 14.28
C SER A 38 -3.89 -4.16 13.44
N LEU A 39 -4.90 -3.36 13.78
CA LEU A 39 -6.12 -3.21 12.98
C LEU A 39 -5.83 -2.61 11.60
N VAL A 40 -4.97 -1.60 11.50
CA VAL A 40 -4.53 -1.03 10.21
C VAL A 40 -3.78 -2.09 9.39
N ALA A 41 -2.90 -2.88 10.02
CA ALA A 41 -2.18 -3.95 9.33
C ALA A 41 -3.13 -5.04 8.79
N VAL A 42 -4.05 -5.53 9.63
CA VAL A 42 -5.04 -6.54 9.25
C VAL A 42 -5.95 -6.01 8.14
N ALA A 43 -6.46 -4.79 8.28
CA ALA A 43 -7.31 -4.18 7.27
C ALA A 43 -6.57 -3.97 5.95
N GLY A 44 -5.28 -3.60 5.98
CA GLY A 44 -4.43 -3.50 4.80
C GLY A 44 -4.20 -4.86 4.12
N THR A 45 -3.90 -5.91 4.89
CA THR A 45 -3.73 -7.27 4.36
C THR A 45 -5.02 -7.79 3.74
N LEU A 46 -6.15 -7.62 4.43
CA LEU A 46 -7.46 -7.99 3.89
C LEU A 46 -7.71 -7.27 2.56
N ASN A 47 -7.48 -5.96 2.51
CA ASN A 47 -7.71 -5.17 1.30
C ASN A 47 -6.89 -5.68 0.09
N ASN A 48 -5.67 -6.19 0.31
CA ASN A 48 -4.86 -6.75 -0.77
C ASN A 48 -5.38 -8.11 -1.27
N GLU A 49 -5.98 -8.92 -0.41
CA GLU A 49 -6.49 -10.25 -0.78
C GLU A 49 -7.98 -10.26 -1.16
N LEU A 50 -8.73 -9.18 -0.89
CA LEU A 50 -10.17 -9.07 -1.19
C LEU A 50 -10.49 -9.46 -2.64
N ALA A 51 -9.76 -8.91 -3.61
CA ALA A 51 -10.01 -9.19 -5.02
C ALA A 51 -9.79 -10.68 -5.36
N THR A 52 -8.78 -11.32 -4.77
CA THR A 52 -8.54 -12.76 -4.95
C THR A 52 -9.65 -13.59 -4.34
N VAL A 53 -10.08 -13.26 -3.12
CA VAL A 53 -11.17 -13.98 -2.43
C VAL A 53 -12.46 -13.86 -3.23
N PHE A 54 -12.83 -12.66 -3.68
CA PHE A 54 -14.05 -12.45 -4.45
C PHE A 54 -14.00 -13.11 -5.83
N LEU A 55 -12.84 -13.13 -6.49
CA LEU A 55 -12.68 -13.90 -7.73
C LEU A 55 -12.84 -15.40 -7.49
N GLY A 56 -12.36 -15.93 -6.36
CA GLY A 56 -12.60 -17.34 -6.00
C GLY A 56 -14.03 -17.68 -5.64
N LEU A 57 -14.83 -16.70 -5.22
CA LEU A 57 -16.24 -16.90 -4.86
C LEU A 57 -17.20 -16.68 -6.03
N LEU A 58 -16.90 -15.72 -6.91
CA LEU A 58 -17.81 -15.21 -7.94
C LEU A 58 -17.28 -15.35 -9.38
N GLY A 59 -15.99 -15.61 -9.55
CA GLY A 59 -15.33 -15.73 -10.84
C GLY A 59 -14.94 -17.17 -11.18
N SER A 60 -14.25 -17.35 -12.30
CA SER A 60 -13.69 -18.63 -12.75
C SER A 60 -12.28 -18.86 -12.17
N ASP A 61 -11.88 -20.13 -12.04
CA ASP A 61 -10.53 -20.52 -11.58
C ASP A 61 -9.43 -19.93 -12.49
N GLU A 62 -9.68 -19.86 -13.80
CA GLU A 62 -8.77 -19.24 -14.78
C GLU A 62 -8.58 -17.74 -14.50
N SER A 63 -9.68 -17.04 -14.21
CA SER A 63 -9.65 -15.60 -13.88
C SER A 63 -8.81 -15.29 -12.64
N ILE A 64 -8.81 -16.17 -11.63
CA ILE A 64 -7.94 -16.03 -10.44
C ILE A 64 -6.47 -16.13 -10.86
N GLY A 65 -6.14 -17.09 -11.73
CA GLY A 65 -4.80 -17.28 -12.27
C GLY A 65 -4.30 -16.05 -13.01
N TYR A 66 -5.10 -15.51 -13.94
CA TYR A 66 -4.76 -14.30 -14.68
C TYR A 66 -4.55 -13.10 -13.76
N PHE A 67 -5.44 -12.91 -12.79
CA PHE A 67 -5.33 -11.82 -11.84
C PHE A 67 -4.06 -11.92 -10.98
N LYS A 68 -3.73 -13.11 -10.47
CA LYS A 68 -2.51 -13.32 -9.67
C LYS A 68 -1.23 -13.07 -10.49
N VAL A 69 -1.19 -13.46 -11.76
CA VAL A 69 -0.06 -13.15 -12.66
C VAL A 69 0.09 -11.64 -12.84
N ALA A 70 -1.00 -10.94 -13.13
CA ALA A 70 -0.99 -9.49 -13.26
C ALA A 70 -0.51 -8.79 -11.97
N MET A 71 -0.95 -9.26 -10.81
CA MET A 71 -0.53 -8.73 -9.51
C MET A 71 0.98 -8.86 -9.26
N GLN A 72 1.65 -9.89 -9.77
CA GLN A 72 3.11 -10.02 -9.63
C GLN A 72 3.85 -8.86 -10.29
N GLY A 73 3.38 -8.37 -11.44
CA GLY A 73 3.94 -7.18 -12.09
C GLY A 73 3.78 -5.92 -11.22
N ILE A 74 2.64 -5.79 -10.54
CA ILE A 74 2.36 -4.65 -9.64
C ILE A 74 3.25 -4.67 -8.39
N ILE A 75 3.58 -5.86 -7.86
CA ILE A 75 4.50 -5.98 -6.72
C ILE A 75 5.85 -5.32 -7.05
N VAL A 76 6.37 -5.52 -8.26
CA VAL A 76 7.64 -4.91 -8.70
C VAL A 76 7.55 -3.39 -8.72
N LEU A 77 6.43 -2.82 -9.19
CA LEU A 77 6.19 -1.37 -9.14
C LEU A 77 6.12 -0.84 -7.71
N ALA A 78 5.49 -1.59 -6.80
CA ALA A 78 5.32 -1.18 -5.41
C ALA A 78 6.64 -1.14 -4.63
N LEU A 79 7.66 -1.92 -5.02
CA LEU A 79 8.97 -1.93 -4.36
C LEU A 79 9.67 -0.56 -4.41
N GLY A 80 9.57 0.14 -5.54
CA GLY A 80 10.17 1.48 -5.69
C GLY A 80 9.61 2.48 -4.68
N LEU A 81 8.28 2.52 -4.56
CA LEU A 81 7.59 3.38 -3.58
C LEU A 81 7.90 2.95 -2.13
N GLN A 82 7.92 1.65 -1.85
CA GLN A 82 8.24 1.14 -0.51
C GLN A 82 9.66 1.49 -0.06
N ALA A 83 10.64 1.40 -0.96
CA ALA A 83 12.02 1.76 -0.66
C ALA A 83 12.13 3.24 -0.24
N VAL A 84 11.47 4.13 -0.99
CA VAL A 84 11.42 5.57 -0.66
C VAL A 84 10.71 5.80 0.67
N ASN A 85 9.58 5.12 0.91
CA ASN A 85 8.80 5.27 2.15
C ASN A 85 9.58 4.83 3.38
N THR A 86 10.32 3.72 3.28
CA THR A 86 11.11 3.16 4.39
C THR A 86 12.20 4.13 4.84
N VAL A 87 12.87 4.80 3.89
CA VAL A 87 13.92 5.78 4.21
C VAL A 87 13.34 7.12 4.66
N SER A 88 12.20 7.53 4.09
CA SER A 88 11.59 8.84 4.36
C SER A 88 10.81 8.88 5.67
N GLY A 89 10.18 7.77 6.07
CA GLY A 89 9.26 7.69 7.21
C GLY A 89 9.83 8.24 8.52
N PRO A 90 10.97 7.71 9.02
CA PRO A 90 11.57 8.18 10.28
C PRO A 90 11.98 9.66 10.24
N ARG A 91 12.43 10.15 9.06
CA ARG A 91 12.81 11.55 8.87
C ARG A 91 11.61 12.47 8.93
N ILE A 92 10.50 12.09 8.27
CA ILE A 92 9.23 12.82 8.30
C ILE A 92 8.71 12.92 9.74
N ALA A 93 8.66 11.79 10.46
CA ALA A 93 8.18 11.77 11.85
C ALA A 93 8.99 12.70 12.75
N ARG A 94 10.33 12.70 12.62
CA ARG A 94 11.21 13.58 13.40
C ARG A 94 11.01 15.06 13.07
N MET A 95 10.99 15.42 11.79
CA MET A 95 10.90 16.82 11.35
C MET A 95 9.52 17.42 11.65
N TYR A 96 8.46 16.62 11.55
CA TYR A 96 7.11 17.01 11.93
C TYR A 96 7.01 17.31 13.43
N ARG A 97 7.58 16.43 14.29
CA ARG A 97 7.62 16.65 15.74
C ARG A 97 8.41 17.89 16.16
N LEU A 98 9.41 18.29 15.37
CA LEU A 98 10.20 19.50 15.60
C LEU A 98 9.53 20.78 15.07
N GLY A 99 8.31 20.70 14.54
CA GLY A 99 7.58 21.84 13.97
C GLY A 99 8.17 22.34 12.64
N GLN A 100 9.08 21.59 12.01
CA GLN A 100 9.75 21.97 10.76
C GLN A 100 8.87 21.64 9.54
N PHE A 101 7.68 22.25 9.47
CA PHE A 101 6.69 21.93 8.43
C PHE A 101 7.18 22.20 7.01
N SER A 102 7.92 23.29 6.78
CA SER A 102 8.49 23.62 5.46
C SER A 102 9.48 22.56 4.97
N GLU A 103 10.37 22.11 5.84
CA GLU A 103 11.36 21.08 5.49
C GLU A 103 10.70 19.69 5.34
N THR A 104 9.67 19.41 6.16
CA THR A 104 8.84 18.21 6.00
C THR A 104 8.16 18.19 4.63
N GLN A 105 7.58 19.32 4.20
CA GLN A 105 6.97 19.48 2.89
C GLN A 105 7.97 19.29 1.73
N LYS A 106 9.19 19.83 1.85
CA LYS A 106 10.26 19.63 0.86
C LYS A 106 10.64 18.16 0.74
N LEU A 107 10.80 17.47 1.87
CA LEU A 107 11.11 16.05 1.88
C LEU A 107 9.98 15.23 1.24
N LEU A 108 8.72 15.52 1.57
CA LEU A 108 7.57 14.85 0.98
C LEU A 108 7.49 15.02 -0.53
N ARG A 109 7.65 16.24 -1.04
CA ARG A 109 7.69 16.50 -2.48
C ARG A 109 8.84 15.75 -3.17
N LYS A 110 10.02 15.71 -2.53
CA LYS A 110 11.18 14.98 -3.07
C LYS A 110 10.91 13.48 -3.12
N SER A 111 10.33 12.91 -2.06
CA SER A 111 9.98 11.49 -1.99
C SER A 111 8.90 11.11 -3.00
N ALA A 112 7.85 11.92 -3.15
CA ALA A 112 6.81 11.73 -4.15
C ALA A 112 7.38 11.79 -5.57
N ARG A 113 8.20 12.81 -5.87
CA ARG A 113 8.85 12.96 -7.18
C ARG A 113 9.79 11.80 -7.50
N LEU A 114 10.58 11.35 -6.52
CA LEU A 114 11.48 10.22 -6.71
C LEU A 114 10.70 8.92 -6.97
N SER A 115 9.63 8.70 -6.23
CA SER A 115 8.75 7.54 -6.42
C SER A 115 8.06 7.57 -7.79
N PHE A 116 7.65 8.75 -8.26
CA PHE A 116 7.06 8.94 -9.57
C PHE A 116 8.06 8.65 -10.69
N ILE A 117 9.27 9.22 -10.60
CA ILE A 117 10.33 9.00 -11.60
C ILE A 117 10.80 7.55 -11.62
N SER A 118 10.77 6.83 -10.49
CA SER A 118 11.14 5.41 -10.47
C SER A 118 10.01 4.48 -10.95
N SER A 119 8.77 4.77 -10.56
CA SER A 119 7.64 3.84 -10.79
C SER A 119 6.97 4.03 -12.15
N VAL A 120 6.88 5.27 -12.66
CA VAL A 120 6.15 5.55 -13.91
C VAL A 120 6.84 4.97 -15.13
N PRO A 121 8.16 5.13 -15.35
CA PRO A 121 8.84 4.51 -16.48
C PRO A 121 8.72 2.97 -16.46
N LEU A 122 8.79 2.39 -15.26
CA LEU A 122 8.62 0.95 -15.10
C LEU A 122 7.17 0.51 -15.37
N ALA A 123 6.17 1.29 -14.96
CA ALA A 123 4.77 1.02 -15.26
C ALA A 123 4.51 1.10 -16.78
N VAL A 124 5.04 2.12 -17.45
CA VAL A 124 4.96 2.26 -18.92
C VAL A 124 5.65 1.10 -19.62
N PHE A 125 6.84 0.69 -19.15
CA PHE A 125 7.53 -0.49 -19.66
C PHE A 125 6.66 -1.76 -19.55
N LEU A 126 6.04 -1.98 -18.38
CA LEU A 126 5.13 -3.12 -18.17
C LEU A 126 3.85 -3.02 -19.00
N MET A 127 3.35 -1.83 -19.30
CA MET A 127 2.18 -1.67 -20.19
C MET A 127 2.51 -2.02 -21.64
N ILE A 128 3.71 -1.66 -22.12
CA ILE A 128 4.11 -1.89 -23.52
C ILE A 128 4.60 -3.32 -23.72
N PHE A 129 5.47 -3.82 -22.83
CA PHE A 129 6.12 -5.13 -22.97
C PHE A 129 5.48 -6.22 -22.09
N GLY A 130 4.39 -5.91 -21.38
CA GLY A 130 3.74 -6.84 -20.46
C GLY A 130 3.25 -8.12 -21.13
N SER A 131 2.73 -8.02 -22.35
CA SER A 131 2.30 -9.18 -23.14
C SER A 131 3.46 -10.14 -23.42
N ASP A 132 4.59 -9.62 -23.92
CA ASP A 132 5.78 -10.42 -24.22
C ASP A 132 6.37 -11.03 -22.96
N LEU A 133 6.45 -10.25 -21.87
CA LEU A 133 6.97 -10.71 -20.59
C LEU A 133 6.12 -11.85 -20.02
N ILE A 134 4.79 -11.70 -20.04
CA ILE A 134 3.87 -12.72 -19.55
C ILE A 134 3.94 -13.97 -20.43
N LYS A 135 4.00 -13.81 -21.75
CA LYS A 135 4.16 -14.92 -22.68
C LYS A 135 5.45 -15.72 -22.42
N ILE A 136 6.58 -15.05 -22.18
CA ILE A 136 7.87 -15.71 -21.92
C ILE A 136 7.88 -16.42 -20.57
N LEU A 137 7.29 -15.82 -19.53
CA LEU A 137 7.38 -16.33 -18.16
C LEU A 137 6.28 -17.35 -17.81
N PHE A 138 5.06 -17.15 -18.32
CA PHE A 138 3.87 -17.92 -17.96
C PHE A 138 3.25 -18.67 -19.15
N GLY A 139 3.66 -18.35 -20.39
CA GLY A 139 3.13 -18.95 -21.61
C GLY A 139 1.93 -18.21 -22.19
N ASP A 140 1.53 -18.62 -23.40
CA ASP A 140 0.44 -17.98 -24.16
C ASP A 140 -0.92 -18.04 -23.46
N ALA A 141 -1.14 -19.03 -22.60
CA ALA A 141 -2.38 -19.19 -21.85
C ALA A 141 -2.69 -18.00 -20.93
N TYR A 142 -1.68 -17.22 -20.52
CA TYR A 142 -1.82 -16.10 -19.57
C TYR A 142 -1.85 -14.72 -20.24
N LEU A 143 -1.91 -14.62 -21.56
CA LEU A 143 -1.88 -13.33 -22.27
C LEU A 143 -2.98 -12.35 -21.81
N LEU A 144 -4.15 -12.85 -21.39
CA LEU A 144 -5.22 -12.02 -20.82
C LEU A 144 -4.76 -11.24 -19.57
N ALA A 145 -3.79 -11.77 -18.80
CA ALA A 145 -3.22 -11.08 -17.65
C ALA A 145 -2.48 -9.78 -18.04
N ALA A 146 -2.04 -9.61 -19.29
CA ALA A 146 -1.39 -8.39 -19.75
C ALA A 146 -2.37 -7.19 -19.74
N ASN A 147 -3.62 -7.41 -20.14
CA ASN A 147 -4.65 -6.38 -20.10
C ASN A 147 -4.99 -5.98 -18.66
N LEU A 148 -5.06 -6.98 -17.76
CA LEU A 148 -5.28 -6.74 -16.33
C LEU A 148 -4.12 -5.96 -15.71
N LEU A 149 -2.89 -6.33 -16.06
CA LEU A 149 -1.68 -5.63 -15.62
C LEU A 149 -1.71 -4.16 -16.06
N ALA A 150 -2.10 -3.87 -17.30
CA ALA A 150 -2.21 -2.49 -17.77
C ALA A 150 -3.22 -1.67 -16.94
N ILE A 151 -4.40 -2.22 -16.65
CA ILE A 151 -5.42 -1.55 -15.81
C ILE A 151 -4.89 -1.27 -14.40
N LEU A 152 -4.22 -2.25 -13.80
CA LEU A 152 -3.63 -2.10 -12.47
C LEU A 152 -2.47 -1.09 -12.46
N CYS A 153 -1.66 -1.06 -13.52
CA CYS A 153 -0.59 -0.08 -13.69
C CYS A 153 -1.14 1.36 -13.73
N ILE A 154 -2.29 1.60 -14.38
CA ILE A 154 -2.95 2.92 -14.34
C ILE A 154 -3.31 3.30 -12.90
N GLY A 155 -3.92 2.38 -12.14
CA GLY A 155 -4.23 2.60 -10.73
C GLY A 155 -2.99 2.90 -9.90
N GLN A 156 -1.89 2.18 -10.17
CA GLN A 156 -0.62 2.38 -9.48
C GLN A 156 0.04 3.72 -9.81
N ILE A 157 -0.07 4.21 -11.06
CA ILE A 157 0.41 5.54 -11.44
C ILE A 157 -0.35 6.63 -10.67
N VAL A 158 -1.67 6.50 -10.53
CA VAL A 158 -2.48 7.43 -9.72
C VAL A 158 -2.01 7.43 -8.27
N ASN A 159 -1.80 6.23 -7.70
CA ASN A 159 -1.29 6.06 -6.34
C ASN A 159 0.05 6.76 -6.12
N VAL A 160 1.02 6.53 -7.02
CA VAL A 160 2.35 7.14 -6.91
C VAL A 160 2.31 8.66 -7.11
N SER A 161 1.41 9.15 -7.97
CA SER A 161 1.22 10.59 -8.22
C SER A 161 0.70 11.36 -7.00
N MET A 162 -0.12 10.69 -6.17
CA MET A 162 -0.62 11.26 -4.92
C MET A 162 0.40 11.21 -3.76
N GLY A 163 1.52 10.49 -3.96
CA GLY A 163 2.62 10.41 -3.02
C GLY A 163 2.31 9.55 -1.79
N SER A 164 3.17 9.65 -0.78
CA SER A 164 3.14 8.79 0.41
C SER A 164 2.13 9.24 1.47
N VAL A 165 0.88 9.48 1.07
CA VAL A 165 -0.19 10.00 1.93
C VAL A 165 -0.42 9.17 3.20
N GLY A 166 -0.49 7.85 3.07
CA GLY A 166 -0.67 6.96 4.23
C GLY A 166 0.51 6.97 5.19
N LEU A 167 1.74 7.14 4.68
CA LEU A 167 2.93 7.25 5.53
C LEU A 167 2.87 8.52 6.38
N VAL A 168 2.49 9.66 5.80
CA VAL A 168 2.38 10.92 6.52
C VAL A 168 1.33 10.84 7.62
N LEU A 169 0.15 10.34 7.31
CA LEU A 169 -0.95 10.26 8.26
C LEU A 169 -0.60 9.35 9.46
N ASN A 170 0.04 8.21 9.19
CA ASN A 170 0.52 7.31 10.25
C ASN A 170 1.68 7.90 11.05
N MET A 171 2.66 8.55 10.41
CA MET A 171 3.81 9.13 11.09
C MET A 171 3.49 10.42 11.88
N THR A 172 2.32 11.02 11.63
CA THR A 172 1.81 12.18 12.37
C THR A 172 0.85 11.82 13.51
N GLY A 173 0.67 10.52 13.81
CA GLY A 173 -0.19 10.04 14.91
C GLY A 173 -1.68 10.12 14.59
N ASN A 174 -2.05 10.04 13.30
CA ASN A 174 -3.43 10.07 12.82
C ASN A 174 -3.88 8.69 12.30
N GLU A 175 -3.40 7.60 12.88
CA GLU A 175 -3.68 6.21 12.48
C GLU A 175 -5.19 5.89 12.49
N LYS A 176 -5.98 6.51 13.36
CA LYS A 176 -7.44 6.37 13.35
C LYS A 176 -8.08 6.88 12.05
N ARG A 177 -7.51 7.92 11.43
CA ARG A 177 -7.97 8.44 10.13
C ARG A 177 -7.57 7.50 9.00
N THR A 178 -6.37 6.93 9.06
CA THR A 178 -5.92 5.86 8.15
C THR A 178 -6.86 4.66 8.22
N LEU A 179 -7.21 4.20 9.43
CA LEU A 179 -8.15 3.10 9.63
C LEU A 179 -9.52 3.42 9.03
N ARG A 180 -10.05 4.63 9.27
CA ARG A 180 -11.32 5.08 8.67
C ARG A 180 -11.27 5.06 7.15
N ALA A 181 -10.20 5.60 6.55
CA ALA A 181 -10.01 5.55 5.11
C ALA A 181 -9.99 4.09 4.61
N GLN A 182 -9.39 3.18 5.37
CA GLN A 182 -9.21 1.78 4.97
C GLN A 182 -10.55 1.07 4.96
N VAL A 183 -11.36 1.29 5.99
CA VAL A 183 -12.72 0.74 6.09
C VAL A 183 -13.59 1.26 4.94
N ILE A 184 -13.56 2.57 4.65
CA ILE A 184 -14.33 3.14 3.52
C ILE A 184 -13.87 2.53 2.20
N THR A 185 -12.57 2.45 1.95
CA THR A 185 -12.02 1.82 0.74
C THR A 185 -12.43 0.36 0.63
N ILE A 186 -12.38 -0.41 1.72
CA ILE A 186 -12.81 -1.82 1.74
C ILE A 186 -14.28 -1.91 1.35
N ILE A 187 -15.17 -1.09 1.93
CA ILE A 187 -16.60 -1.10 1.62
C ILE A 187 -16.83 -0.80 0.13
N VAL A 188 -16.21 0.27 -0.39
CA VAL A 188 -16.34 0.65 -1.80
C VAL A 188 -15.80 -0.47 -2.71
N THR A 189 -14.65 -1.04 -2.38
CA THR A 189 -14.02 -2.10 -3.16
C THR A 189 -14.88 -3.36 -3.15
N VAL A 190 -15.45 -3.76 -2.01
CA VAL A 190 -16.36 -4.91 -1.90
C VAL A 190 -17.62 -4.72 -2.74
N ILE A 191 -18.22 -3.52 -2.71
CA ILE A 191 -19.38 -3.19 -3.54
C ILE A 191 -19.01 -3.32 -5.02
N LEU A 192 -17.90 -2.74 -5.44
CA LEU A 192 -17.44 -2.82 -6.82
C LEU A 192 -17.11 -4.25 -7.24
N LEU A 193 -16.40 -5.03 -6.40
CA LEU A 193 -16.09 -6.43 -6.67
C LEU A 193 -17.37 -7.25 -6.86
N SER A 194 -18.35 -7.07 -5.97
CA SER A 194 -19.62 -7.80 -6.01
C SER A 194 -20.44 -7.50 -7.27
N ILE A 195 -20.34 -6.27 -7.79
CA ILE A 195 -21.06 -5.85 -9.00
C ILE A 195 -20.27 -6.21 -10.26
N LEU A 196 -18.97 -5.91 -10.32
CA LEU A 196 -18.20 -6.00 -11.55
C LEU A 196 -17.70 -7.42 -11.87
N ILE A 197 -17.40 -8.26 -10.86
CA ILE A 197 -16.88 -9.61 -11.11
C ILE A 197 -17.90 -10.49 -11.87
N PRO A 198 -19.20 -10.51 -11.52
CA PRO A 198 -20.17 -11.30 -12.25
C PRO A 198 -20.30 -10.96 -13.75
N PHE A 199 -19.96 -9.72 -14.16
CA PHE A 199 -20.06 -9.28 -15.56
C PHE A 199 -18.72 -9.27 -16.30
N PHE A 200 -17.60 -9.02 -15.60
CA PHE A 200 -16.29 -8.76 -16.19
C PHE A 200 -15.15 -9.62 -15.62
N GLU A 201 -15.46 -10.57 -14.74
CA GLU A 201 -14.53 -11.46 -14.04
C GLU A 201 -13.24 -10.76 -13.56
N ALA A 202 -12.07 -11.24 -13.97
CA ALA A 202 -10.77 -10.69 -13.59
C ALA A 202 -10.58 -9.21 -13.97
N THR A 203 -11.17 -8.77 -15.08
CA THR A 203 -11.16 -7.35 -15.48
C THR A 203 -11.95 -6.49 -14.49
N GLY A 204 -13.11 -7.00 -14.04
CA GLY A 204 -13.91 -6.36 -13.00
C GLY A 204 -13.15 -6.21 -11.68
N ALA A 205 -12.37 -7.23 -11.31
CA ALA A 205 -11.50 -7.18 -10.15
C ALA A 205 -10.38 -6.14 -10.28
N ALA A 206 -9.70 -6.09 -11.43
CA ALA A 206 -8.64 -5.10 -11.70
C ALA A 206 -9.16 -3.66 -11.62
N ILE A 207 -10.33 -3.39 -12.21
CA ILE A 207 -10.97 -2.06 -12.15
C ILE A 207 -11.34 -1.72 -10.71
N SER A 208 -11.94 -2.65 -9.98
CA SER A 208 -12.37 -2.43 -8.58
C SER A 208 -11.17 -2.08 -7.68
N VAL A 209 -10.04 -2.77 -7.85
CA VAL A 209 -8.80 -2.49 -7.11
C VAL A 209 -8.22 -1.13 -7.48
N SER A 210 -8.16 -0.79 -8.77
CA SER A 210 -7.66 0.51 -9.23
C SER A 210 -8.52 1.67 -8.71
N ILE A 211 -9.85 1.52 -8.70
CA ILE A 211 -10.76 2.51 -8.11
C ILE A 211 -10.57 2.59 -6.60
N GLY A 212 -10.45 1.45 -5.91
CA GLY A 212 -10.18 1.39 -4.47
C GLY A 212 -8.90 2.13 -4.09
N LEU A 213 -7.83 1.96 -4.86
CA LEU A 213 -6.58 2.71 -4.72
C LEU A 213 -6.78 4.21 -4.90
N ALA A 214 -7.55 4.63 -5.89
CA ALA A 214 -7.86 6.05 -6.09
C ALA A 214 -8.63 6.62 -4.88
N VAL A 215 -9.72 5.97 -4.46
CA VAL A 215 -10.54 6.37 -3.31
C VAL A 215 -9.70 6.48 -2.04
N TRP A 216 -8.87 5.48 -1.77
CA TRP A 216 -7.93 5.46 -0.64
C TRP A 216 -7.01 6.69 -0.65
N ASN A 217 -6.38 6.98 -1.78
CA ASN A 217 -5.46 8.10 -1.87
C ASN A 217 -6.19 9.46 -1.79
N PHE A 218 -7.38 9.60 -2.37
CA PHE A 218 -8.17 10.82 -2.28
C PHE A 218 -8.58 11.13 -0.83
N ILE A 219 -9.12 10.14 -0.11
CA ILE A 219 -9.55 10.33 1.28
C ILE A 219 -8.36 10.73 2.16
N MET A 220 -7.23 10.03 2.03
CA MET A 220 -6.06 10.33 2.84
C MET A 220 -5.38 11.64 2.44
N ALA A 221 -5.29 11.98 1.15
CA ALA A 221 -4.76 13.27 0.72
C ALA A 221 -5.58 14.42 1.30
N TYR A 222 -6.91 14.28 1.30
CA TYR A 222 -7.82 15.24 1.91
C TYR A 222 -7.60 15.37 3.42
N ASP A 223 -7.51 14.25 4.14
CA ASP A 223 -7.29 14.25 5.59
C ASP A 223 -5.91 14.85 5.96
N VAL A 224 -4.86 14.52 5.20
CA VAL A 224 -3.51 15.10 5.40
C VAL A 224 -3.56 16.61 5.22
N TYR A 225 -4.18 17.10 4.14
CA TYR A 225 -4.28 18.53 3.87
C TYR A 225 -5.05 19.26 4.97
N ARG A 226 -6.19 18.71 5.41
CA ARG A 226 -7.02 19.28 6.48
C ARG A 226 -6.31 19.36 7.83
N LEU A 227 -5.52 18.34 8.18
CA LEU A 227 -4.92 18.24 9.52
C LEU A 227 -3.56 18.93 9.61
N THR A 228 -2.77 18.86 8.55
CA THR A 228 -1.36 19.28 8.58
C THR A 228 -1.08 20.51 7.72
N GLY A 229 -1.98 20.87 6.79
CA GLY A 229 -1.74 21.87 5.76
C GLY A 229 -0.70 21.46 4.71
N LEU A 230 -0.12 20.26 4.82
CA LEU A 230 0.88 19.73 3.91
C LEU A 230 0.22 19.22 2.62
N LYS A 231 0.89 19.44 1.49
CA LYS A 231 0.45 18.95 0.17
C LYS A 231 1.28 17.74 -0.21
N THR A 232 0.67 16.58 -0.28
CA THR A 232 1.34 15.32 -0.63
C THR A 232 1.38 15.05 -2.13
N TRP A 233 0.49 15.71 -2.90
CA TRP A 233 0.44 15.58 -4.35
C TRP A 233 1.55 16.39 -5.03
N ILE A 234 1.94 15.94 -6.23
CA ILE A 234 2.93 16.58 -7.08
C ILE A 234 2.31 17.85 -7.72
N HIS A 235 2.29 18.96 -6.96
CA HIS A 235 2.21 20.34 -7.48
C HIS A 235 3.00 21.28 -6.58
#